data_AF-A0A3C0WVP9-F1
#
_entry.id   AF-A0A3C0WVP9-F1
#
_cell.length_a   1.000
_cell.length_b   1.000
_cell.length_c   1.000
_cell.angle_alpha   90.00
_cell.angle_beta   90.00
_cell.angle_gamma   90.00
#
_symmetry.space_group_name_H-M   'P 1'
#
loop_
_entity.id
_entity.type
_entity.pdbx_description
1 polymer ?
#
loop_
_entity_poly.entity_id
_entity_poly.type
_entity_poly.pdbx_seq_one_letter_code
_entity_poly.pdbx_strand_id
1 'polypeptide(L)' 'FLKPMTLDEAITRMEALGHSFFLYLDIDDEEVSVVYKRLDGGYGVIQAENKLK' A
#
# COMPACT_ATOMS: atom_id res chain seq x y z
N PHE A 1 11.39 10.23 -5.23
CA PHE A 1 11.83 9.09 -4.40
C PHE A 1 10.62 8.55 -3.68
N LEU A 2 10.23 7.30 -3.97
CA LEU A 2 9.24 6.59 -3.15
C LEU A 2 9.95 6.21 -1.84
N LYS A 3 9.38 6.61 -0.70
CA LYS A 3 9.92 6.22 0.61
C LYS A 3 9.26 4.88 1.00
N PRO A 4 10.03 3.82 1.28
CA PRO A 4 9.49 2.58 1.81
C PRO A 4 8.69 2.85 3.09
N MET A 5 7.56 2.18 3.26
CA MET A 5 6.71 2.32 4.44
C MET A 5 6.00 1.01 4.76
N THR A 6 5.55 0.87 6.00
CA THR A 6 4.78 -0.31 6.41
C THR A 6 3.34 -0.24 5.88
N LEU A 7 2.66 -1.38 5.87
CA LEU A 7 1.22 -1.45 5.53
C LEU A 7 0.37 -0.52 6.42
N ASP A 8 0.62 -0.47 7.73
CA ASP A 8 -0.11 0.42 8.66
C ASP A 8 0.09 1.91 8.31
N GLU A 9 1.30 2.31 7.94
CA GLU A 9 1.57 3.68 7.48
C GLU A 9 0.83 3.97 6.17
N ALA A 10 0.81 3.02 5.24
CA ALA A 10 0.09 3.16 3.97
C ALA A 10 -1.42 3.30 4.18
N ILE A 11 -2.01 2.49 5.07
CA ILE A 11 -3.43 2.59 5.47
C ILE A 11 -3.70 3.96 6.10
N THR A 12 -2.87 4.39 7.05
CA THR A 12 -3.04 5.68 7.72
C THR A 12 -3.04 6.85 6.74
N ARG A 13 -2.14 6.82 5.75
CA ARG A 13 -2.08 7.85 4.69
C ARG A 13 -3.27 7.76 3.73
N MET A 14 -3.69 6.55 3.37
CA MET A 14 -4.88 6.34 2.56
C MET A 14 -6.13 6.94 3.22
N GLU A 15 -6.33 6.66 4.51
CA GLU A 15 -7.45 7.21 5.30
C GLU A 15 -7.37 8.74 5.39
N ALA A 16 -6.19 9.29 5.69
CA ALA A 16 -5.98 10.73 5.84
C ALA A 16 -6.28 11.52 4.56
N LEU A 17 -6.02 10.92 3.40
CA LEU A 17 -6.32 11.50 2.09
C LEU A 17 -7.75 11.21 1.63
N GLY A 18 -8.50 10.34 2.32
CA GLY A 18 -9.85 9.94 1.93
C GLY A 18 -9.90 9.09 0.67
N HIS A 19 -8.81 8.39 0.32
CA HIS A 19 -8.78 7.51 -0.85
C HIS A 19 -9.30 6.11 -0.52
N SER A 20 -9.83 5.41 -1.53
CA SER A 20 -10.25 4.01 -1.42
C SER A 20 -9.11 3.02 -1.67
N PHE A 21 -8.01 3.50 -2.25
CA PHE A 21 -6.79 2.73 -2.51
C PHE A 21 -5.56 3.64 -2.41
N PHE A 22 -4.40 3.05 -2.15
CA PHE A 22 -3.13 3.77 -2.03
C PHE A 22 -1.96 2.91 -2.50
N LEU A 23 -1.15 3.46 -3.41
CA LEU A 23 0.08 2.85 -3.91
C LEU A 23 1.24 3.21 -2.96
N TYR A 24 2.00 2.22 -2.52
CA TYR A 24 3.15 2.42 -1.66
C TYR A 24 4.29 1.46 -2.05
N LEU A 25 5.50 1.77 -1.56
CA LEU A 25 6.65 0.89 -1.64
C LEU A 25 6.72 0.13 -0.32
N ASP A 26 6.59 -1.19 -0.37
CA ASP A 26 6.64 -2.03 0.83
C ASP A 26 8.06 -2.04 1.40
N ILE A 27 8.18 -1.98 2.73
CA ILE A 27 9.48 -1.96 3.41
C ILE A 27 10.06 -3.37 3.60
N ASP A 28 9.21 -4.39 3.63
CA ASP A 28 9.66 -5.78 3.85
C ASP A 28 10.31 -6.37 2.60
N ASP A 29 9.75 -6.10 1.42
CA ASP A 29 10.20 -6.70 0.15
C ASP A 29 10.73 -5.67 -0.86
N GLU A 30 10.65 -4.37 -0.58
CA GLU A 30 11.00 -3.28 -1.51
C GLU A 30 10.24 -3.35 -2.85
N GLU A 31 9.08 -4.00 -2.85
CA GLU A 31 8.19 -4.10 -4.01
C GLU A 31 7.06 -3.07 -3.93
N VAL A 32 6.54 -2.70 -5.09
CA VAL A 32 5.41 -1.76 -5.17
C VAL A 32 4.11 -2.51 -4.85
N SER A 33 3.39 -2.02 -3.85
CA SER A 33 2.14 -2.60 -3.37
C SER A 33 1.00 -1.59 -3.40
N VAL A 34 -0.23 -2.09 -3.51
CA VAL A 34 -1.46 -1.30 -3.44
C VAL A 34 -2.30 -1.81 -2.29
N VAL A 35 -2.55 -0.95 -1.29
CA VAL A 35 -3.58 -1.22 -0.27
C VAL A 35 -4.91 -0.64 -0.73
N TYR A 36 -6.02 -1.32 -0.47
CA TYR A 36 -7.36 -0.87 -0.82
C TYR A 36 -8.42 -1.27 0.22
N LYS A 37 -9.48 -0.48 0.32
CA LYS A 37 -10.67 -0.80 1.12
C LYS A 37 -11.48 -1.87 0.43
N ARG A 38 -11.79 -2.95 1.13
CA ARG A 38 -12.68 -3.99 0.62
C ARG A 38 -14.14 -3.60 0.84
N LEU A 39 -15.01 -4.08 -0.05
CA LEU A 39 -16.47 -3.85 0.05
C LEU A 39 -17.11 -4.63 1.21
N ASP A 40 -16.53 -5.78 1.58
CA ASP A 40 -16.95 -6.60 2.72
C ASP A 40 -16.33 -6.15 4.07
N GLY A 41 -15.59 -5.03 4.06
CA GLY A 41 -14.89 -4.50 5.22
C GLY A 41 -13.43 -4.95 5.29
N GLY A 42 -12.64 -4.21 6.06
CA GLY A 42 -11.19 -4.40 6.16
C GLY A 42 -10.41 -3.90 4.94
N TYR A 43 -9.14 -4.28 4.89
CA TYR A 43 -8.19 -3.86 3.88
C TYR A 43 -7.66 -5.07 3.10
N GLY A 44 -7.48 -4.89 1.79
CA GLY A 44 -6.77 -5.83 0.93
C GLY A 44 -5.46 -5.22 0.45
N VAL A 45 -4.50 -6.07 0.11
CA VAL A 45 -3.21 -5.68 -0.46
C VAL A 45 -3.01 -6.44 -1.77
N ILE A 46 -2.58 -5.73 -2.81
CA ILE A 46 -2.12 -6.29 -4.07
C ILE A 46 -0.65 -5.92 -4.21
N GLN A 47 0.21 -6.92 -4.19
CA GLN A 47 1.64 -6.75 -4.42
C GLN A 47 1.94 -6.90 -5.90
N ALA A 48 2.68 -5.96 -6.47
CA ALA A 48 3.17 -6.09 -7.83
C ALA A 48 4.42 -6.97 -7.83
N GLU A 49 4.49 -7.93 -8.75
CA GLU A 49 5.69 -8.72 -9.00
C GLU A 49 6.69 -7.86 -9.80
N ASN A 50 7.27 -6.86 -9.12
CA ASN A 50 8.23 -5.92 -9.68
C ASN A 50 9.43 -5.85 -8.75
N LYS A 51 10.44 -6.65 -9.05
CA LYS A 51 11.77 -6.45 -8.50
C LYS A 51 12.36 -5.21 -9.14
N LEU A 52 12.41 -4.12 -8.39
CA LEU A 52 13.23 -2.97 -8.74
C LEU A 52 14.66 -3.48 -8.93
N LYS A 53 15.11 -3.54 -10.19
CA LYS A 53 16.46 -3.98 -10.58
C LYS A 53 17.50 -2.92 -10.27
#